data_AF-A0A8B8IZZ3-F1
#
_entry.id   AF-A0A8B8IZZ3-F1
#
_cell.length_a   1.000
_cell.length_b   1.000
_cell.length_c   1.000
_cell.angle_alpha   90.00
_cell.angle_beta   90.00
_cell.angle_gamma   90.00
#
_symmetry.space_group_name_H-M   'P 1'
#
loop_
_entity.id
_entity.type
_entity.pdbx_description
1 polymer ?
#
loop_
_entity_poly.entity_id
_entity_poly.type
_entity_poly.pdbx_seq_one_letter_code
_entity_poly.pdbx_strand_id
1 'polypeptide(L)'
;MDAASRPAVVIDNGTGYTKMGFAGNVEPCFIIPTVVAVNESFLNQARSSSKGNWLAQHSAGVMADLDFFIGEEALSQSRSSSTYNLSYPIHHGQVENWDTMERFWQQCIFNYLRCDPEDHYFLLTESPLTAPENREYTGEIMFETFNVPGLYIAVQPVLALAAGYTTSKCEMTGVVVDVGDGATHVVPVADGYVIGSSIKSIPIAGRDVTHFIQQLLRERGEHIPPDDSFEVARKVKEMYCYTSSDIVKEFNKHDKEPAKYIKHWTGVKPKTGAPYSCDIGYERFLGPEIFFHPEICSSDFTTPLPAVIDKCIQSSPIDTRRALYKVPEYSAIWRINHVQGLP
;
A
#
# COMPACT_ATOMS: atom_id res chain seq x y z
N MET A 1 -10.47 -27.62 -17.97
CA MET A 1 -10.75 -26.65 -19.05
C MET A 1 -9.44 -25.97 -19.38
N ASP A 2 -9.23 -25.46 -20.59
CA ASP A 2 -7.98 -24.74 -20.89
C ASP A 2 -7.87 -23.48 -20.02
N ALA A 3 -6.73 -23.22 -19.40
CA ALA A 3 -6.51 -22.04 -18.54
C ALA A 3 -6.75 -20.72 -19.31
N ALA A 4 -6.53 -20.73 -20.63
CA ALA A 4 -6.81 -19.59 -21.51
C ALA A 4 -8.30 -19.25 -21.64
N SER A 5 -9.19 -20.16 -21.23
CA SER A 5 -10.65 -19.95 -21.27
C SER A 5 -11.21 -19.25 -20.02
N ARG A 6 -10.39 -19.08 -18.97
CA ARG A 6 -10.77 -18.43 -17.72
C ARG A 6 -10.13 -17.04 -17.59
N PRO A 7 -10.77 -16.10 -16.87
CA PRO A 7 -10.16 -14.80 -16.64
C PRO A 7 -8.90 -14.96 -15.79
N ALA A 8 -7.83 -14.27 -16.18
CA ALA A 8 -6.60 -14.23 -15.41
C ALA A 8 -6.84 -13.63 -14.01
N VAL A 9 -6.09 -14.09 -13.03
CA VAL A 9 -6.04 -13.48 -11.69
C VAL A 9 -5.09 -12.28 -11.73
N VAL A 10 -5.50 -11.17 -11.12
CA VAL A 10 -4.72 -9.95 -11.01
C VAL A 10 -4.51 -9.66 -9.52
N ILE A 11 -3.26 -9.56 -9.07
CA ILE A 11 -2.91 -9.20 -7.68
C ILE A 11 -1.86 -8.08 -7.68
N ASP A 12 -2.26 -6.93 -7.17
CA ASP A 12 -1.41 -5.77 -6.94
C ASP A 12 -0.97 -5.72 -5.49
N ASN A 13 0.28 -6.13 -5.24
CA ASN A 13 0.87 -6.26 -3.92
C ASN A 13 1.42 -4.89 -3.45
N GLY A 14 0.66 -4.18 -2.60
CA GLY A 14 1.10 -2.93 -2.01
C GLY A 14 1.72 -3.11 -0.62
N THR A 15 2.54 -2.17 -0.16
CA THR A 15 3.07 -2.17 1.22
C THR A 15 1.97 -2.08 2.28
N GLY A 16 0.95 -1.27 2.04
CA GLY A 16 -0.17 -1.11 2.97
C GLY A 16 -1.37 -2.00 2.65
N TYR A 17 -1.68 -2.16 1.36
CA TYR A 17 -2.89 -2.83 0.89
C TYR A 17 -2.65 -3.60 -0.40
N THR A 18 -3.13 -4.84 -0.44
CA THR A 18 -3.18 -5.69 -1.62
C THR A 18 -4.54 -5.57 -2.26
N LYS A 19 -4.56 -5.35 -3.58
CA LYS A 19 -5.78 -5.36 -4.41
C LYS A 19 -5.76 -6.61 -5.26
N MET A 20 -6.87 -7.35 -5.29
CA MET A 20 -6.92 -8.59 -6.05
C MET A 20 -8.29 -8.82 -6.68
N GLY A 21 -8.31 -9.50 -7.83
CA GLY A 21 -9.53 -9.84 -8.53
C GLY A 21 -9.25 -10.58 -9.84
N PHE A 22 -10.26 -10.63 -10.70
CA PHE A 22 -10.17 -11.26 -12.02
C PHE A 22 -10.12 -10.21 -13.13
N ALA A 23 -9.31 -10.47 -14.14
CA ALA A 23 -9.20 -9.64 -15.32
C ALA A 23 -10.56 -9.47 -16.01
N GLY A 24 -10.80 -8.27 -16.55
CA GLY A 24 -12.07 -7.89 -17.17
C GLY A 24 -13.02 -7.14 -16.23
N ASN A 25 -12.83 -7.24 -14.91
CA ASN A 25 -13.55 -6.41 -13.95
C ASN A 25 -12.99 -4.97 -13.89
N VAL A 26 -13.87 -4.00 -13.66
CA VAL A 26 -13.50 -2.58 -13.54
C VAL A 26 -12.80 -2.27 -12.22
N GLU A 27 -13.27 -2.90 -11.14
CA GLU A 27 -12.74 -2.75 -9.79
C GLU A 27 -12.17 -4.08 -9.28
N PRO A 28 -11.16 -4.05 -8.38
CA PRO A 28 -10.69 -5.27 -7.74
C PRO A 28 -11.84 -5.91 -6.93
N CYS A 29 -11.86 -7.24 -6.87
CA CYS A 29 -12.83 -7.97 -6.07
C CYS A 29 -12.60 -7.75 -4.57
N PHE A 30 -11.34 -7.59 -4.16
CA PHE A 30 -10.95 -7.37 -2.77
C PHE A 30 -9.83 -6.35 -2.66
N ILE A 31 -9.89 -5.54 -1.60
CA ILE A 31 -8.81 -4.68 -1.15
C ILE A 31 -8.62 -4.97 0.33
N ILE A 32 -7.47 -5.52 0.71
CA ILE A 32 -7.19 -5.93 2.10
C ILE A 32 -5.84 -5.39 2.56
N PRO A 33 -5.67 -5.11 3.87
CA PRO A 33 -4.36 -4.79 4.43
C PRO A 33 -3.32 -5.88 4.11
N THR A 34 -2.12 -5.49 3.70
CA THR A 34 -1.03 -6.43 3.39
C THR A 34 -0.30 -6.83 4.67
N VAL A 35 -0.96 -7.65 5.46
CA VAL A 35 -0.49 -8.06 6.79
C VAL A 35 -0.91 -9.51 7.05
N VAL A 36 -0.07 -10.22 7.79
CA VAL A 36 -0.30 -11.58 8.26
C VAL A 36 -0.22 -11.58 9.79
N ALA A 37 -1.18 -12.20 10.46
CA ALA A 37 -1.11 -12.49 11.88
C ALA A 37 -0.70 -13.96 12.05
N VAL A 38 0.49 -14.19 12.61
CA VAL A 38 1.02 -15.55 12.79
C VAL A 38 0.97 -15.93 14.27
N ASN A 39 0.52 -17.14 14.57
CA ASN A 39 0.62 -17.71 15.90
C ASN A 39 2.01 -18.33 16.13
N GLU A 40 2.89 -17.59 16.80
CA GLU A 40 4.26 -18.06 17.07
C GLU A 40 4.36 -19.05 18.25
N SER A 41 3.26 -19.30 18.97
CA SER A 41 3.28 -20.19 20.14
C SER A 41 3.62 -21.64 19.78
N PHE A 42 3.29 -22.08 18.57
CA PHE A 42 3.61 -23.42 18.06
C PHE A 42 5.05 -23.53 17.53
N LEU A 43 5.62 -22.45 16.98
CA LEU A 43 7.01 -22.42 16.50
C LEU A 43 8.00 -22.61 17.65
N ASN A 44 7.68 -22.06 18.84
CA ASN A 44 8.51 -22.22 20.03
C ASN A 44 8.39 -23.63 20.66
N GLN A 45 7.24 -24.31 20.52
CA GLN A 45 7.09 -25.70 20.97
C GLN A 45 7.86 -26.70 20.10
N ALA A 46 7.98 -26.43 18.79
CA ALA A 46 8.78 -27.25 17.87
C ALA A 46 10.28 -27.23 18.24
N ARG A 47 10.79 -26.09 18.73
CA ARG A 47 12.20 -25.90 19.14
C ARG A 47 12.53 -26.37 20.57
N SER A 48 11.54 -26.43 21.47
CA SER A 48 11.74 -26.78 22.89
C SER A 48 11.63 -28.29 23.19
N SER A 49 11.10 -29.08 22.26
CA SER A 49 10.83 -30.50 22.48
C SER A 49 12.03 -31.38 22.13
N SER A 50 12.75 -31.83 23.17
CA SER A 50 13.82 -32.82 23.06
C SER A 50 13.34 -34.12 22.39
N LYS A 51 14.05 -34.55 21.33
CA LYS A 51 14.07 -35.89 20.69
C LYS A 51 13.02 -36.88 21.24
N GLY A 52 11.80 -36.91 20.67
CA GLY A 52 10.79 -37.83 21.18
C GLY A 52 9.69 -38.27 20.23
N ASN A 53 9.16 -37.43 19.33
CA ASN A 53 8.03 -37.87 18.50
C ASN A 53 7.88 -37.05 17.20
N TRP A 54 8.47 -37.54 16.11
CA TRP A 54 8.47 -36.87 14.79
C TRP A 54 7.05 -36.63 14.25
N LEU A 55 6.10 -37.55 14.48
CA LEU A 55 4.70 -37.35 14.08
C LEU A 55 4.05 -36.14 14.80
N ALA A 56 4.30 -35.98 16.10
CA ALA A 56 3.73 -34.87 16.86
C ALA A 56 4.37 -33.53 16.49
N GLN A 57 5.67 -33.51 16.20
CA GLN A 57 6.36 -32.31 15.68
C GLN A 57 5.91 -31.97 14.26
N HIS A 58 5.70 -32.96 13.40
CA HIS A 58 5.18 -32.75 12.06
C HIS A 58 3.74 -32.23 12.09
N SER A 59 2.85 -32.86 12.88
CA SER A 59 1.48 -32.37 13.04
C SER A 59 1.41 -30.98 13.68
N ALA A 60 2.23 -30.69 14.70
CA ALA A 60 2.29 -29.36 15.30
C ALA A 60 2.87 -28.32 14.33
N GLY A 61 3.87 -28.67 13.53
CA GLY A 61 4.43 -27.82 12.48
C GLY A 61 3.42 -27.51 11.38
N VAL A 62 2.69 -28.52 10.90
CA VAL A 62 1.62 -28.34 9.89
C VAL A 62 0.46 -27.51 10.44
N MET A 63 0.07 -27.71 11.70
CA MET A 63 -0.96 -26.87 12.32
C MET A 63 -0.48 -25.44 12.55
N ALA A 64 0.78 -25.22 12.94
CA ALA A 64 1.38 -23.90 13.09
C ALA A 64 1.46 -23.12 11.76
N ASP A 65 1.75 -23.84 10.69
CA ASP A 65 1.90 -23.26 9.35
C ASP A 65 0.55 -22.85 8.74
N LEU A 66 -0.56 -23.44 9.22
CA LEU A 66 -1.92 -23.12 8.81
C LEU A 66 -2.64 -22.16 9.78
N ASP A 67 -2.12 -21.96 10.99
CA ASP A 67 -2.71 -21.09 12.03
C ASP A 67 -2.26 -19.63 11.87
N PHE A 68 -2.70 -19.03 10.77
CA PHE A 68 -2.48 -17.62 10.48
C PHE A 68 -3.71 -16.98 9.83
N PHE A 69 -3.81 -15.65 9.98
CA PHE A 69 -4.83 -14.84 9.35
C PHE A 69 -4.18 -13.76 8.49
N ILE A 70 -4.92 -13.20 7.54
CA ILE A 70 -4.46 -12.06 6.73
C ILE A 70 -5.46 -10.91 6.75
N GLY A 71 -5.02 -9.72 6.32
CA GLY A 71 -5.90 -8.57 6.12
C GLY A 71 -6.56 -8.07 7.40
N GLU A 72 -7.84 -7.70 7.31
CA GLU A 72 -8.60 -7.18 8.47
C GLU A 72 -8.74 -8.22 9.58
N GLU A 73 -8.82 -9.51 9.24
CA GLU A 73 -8.91 -10.58 10.22
C GLU A 73 -7.63 -10.65 11.04
N ALA A 74 -6.45 -10.56 10.41
CA ALA A 74 -5.16 -10.48 11.10
C ALA A 74 -5.10 -9.30 12.08
N LEU A 75 -5.54 -8.11 11.65
CA LEU A 75 -5.60 -6.94 12.52
C LEU A 75 -6.54 -7.18 13.71
N SER A 76 -7.71 -7.78 13.48
CA SER A 76 -8.67 -8.06 14.55
C SER A 76 -8.14 -9.07 15.57
N GLN A 77 -7.47 -10.13 15.11
CA GLN A 77 -6.96 -11.21 15.96
C GLN A 77 -5.77 -10.76 16.81
N SER A 78 -4.88 -9.91 16.25
CA SER A 78 -3.77 -9.31 17.02
C SER A 78 -4.26 -8.40 18.15
N ARG A 79 -5.46 -7.79 18.02
CA ARG A 79 -6.06 -6.94 19.06
C ARG A 79 -6.82 -7.74 20.11
N SER A 80 -7.45 -8.84 19.71
CA SER A 80 -8.26 -9.69 20.59
C SER A 80 -7.41 -10.68 21.39
N SER A 81 -6.26 -11.08 20.87
CA SER A 81 -5.41 -12.13 21.43
C SER A 81 -3.93 -11.73 21.40
N SER A 82 -3.26 -11.90 22.53
CA SER A 82 -1.80 -11.67 22.64
C SER A 82 -0.96 -12.77 21.99
N THR A 83 -1.58 -13.80 21.41
CA THR A 83 -0.89 -14.94 20.81
C THR A 83 -0.49 -14.70 19.35
N TYR A 84 -1.17 -13.77 18.67
CA TYR A 84 -0.94 -13.47 17.26
C TYR A 84 -0.08 -12.22 17.10
N ASN A 85 1.07 -12.38 16.42
CA ASN A 85 1.97 -11.29 16.08
C ASN A 85 1.75 -10.87 14.62
N LEU A 86 1.68 -9.57 14.37
CA LEU A 86 1.57 -9.02 13.02
C LEU A 86 2.93 -9.03 12.32
N SER A 87 2.96 -9.59 11.11
CA SER A 87 4.08 -9.57 10.18
C SER A 87 3.63 -8.88 8.89
N TYR A 88 4.45 -7.96 8.39
CA TYR A 88 4.22 -7.25 7.14
C TYR A 88 5.23 -7.76 6.12
N PRO A 89 4.82 -8.52 5.08
CA PRO A 89 5.78 -9.14 4.17
C PRO A 89 6.48 -8.14 3.24
N ILE A 90 5.88 -6.95 3.06
CA ILE A 90 6.35 -5.91 2.13
C ILE A 90 6.73 -4.66 2.91
N HIS A 91 7.94 -4.17 2.69
CA HIS A 91 8.44 -2.91 3.20
C HIS A 91 8.98 -2.06 2.05
N HIS A 92 8.63 -0.77 2.01
CA HIS A 92 9.05 0.18 0.96
C HIS A 92 8.85 -0.34 -0.48
N GLY A 93 7.78 -1.11 -0.71
CA GLY A 93 7.43 -1.70 -2.01
C GLY A 93 8.26 -2.93 -2.41
N GLN A 94 9.06 -3.50 -1.51
CA GLN A 94 9.85 -4.72 -1.70
C GLN A 94 9.39 -5.82 -0.74
N VAL A 95 9.38 -7.06 -1.21
CA VAL A 95 9.14 -8.23 -0.35
C VAL A 95 10.41 -8.48 0.45
N GLU A 96 10.32 -8.42 1.78
CA GLU A 96 11.43 -8.69 2.71
C GLU A 96 11.27 -10.04 3.42
N ASN A 97 10.04 -10.56 3.51
CA ASN A 97 9.74 -11.84 4.14
C ASN A 97 8.93 -12.73 3.19
N TRP A 98 9.63 -13.59 2.45
CA TRP A 98 9.05 -14.48 1.44
C TRP A 98 8.14 -15.55 2.02
N ASP A 99 8.50 -16.15 3.16
CA ASP A 99 7.64 -17.14 3.86
C ASP A 99 6.27 -16.52 4.22
N THR A 100 6.28 -15.28 4.71
CA THR A 100 5.05 -14.54 5.03
C THR A 100 4.29 -14.16 3.76
N MET A 101 4.99 -13.81 2.68
CA MET A 101 4.38 -13.45 1.40
C MET A 101 3.69 -14.65 0.74
N GLU A 102 4.31 -15.82 0.79
CA GLU A 102 3.76 -17.08 0.28
C GLU A 102 2.48 -17.46 1.04
N ARG A 103 2.51 -17.43 2.37
CA ARG A 103 1.30 -17.61 3.21
C ARG A 103 0.21 -16.60 2.88
N PHE A 104 0.60 -15.34 2.66
CA PHE A 104 -0.35 -14.30 2.27
C PHE A 104 -1.03 -14.61 0.94
N TRP A 105 -0.25 -14.99 -0.10
CA TRP A 105 -0.80 -15.38 -1.40
C TRP A 105 -1.66 -16.64 -1.32
N GLN A 106 -1.30 -17.62 -0.49
CA GLN A 106 -2.12 -18.81 -0.27
C GLN A 106 -3.55 -18.43 0.17
N GLN A 107 -3.69 -17.56 1.16
CA GLN A 107 -5.01 -17.09 1.60
C GLN A 107 -5.70 -16.23 0.53
N CYS A 108 -4.97 -15.36 -0.17
CA CYS A 108 -5.53 -14.60 -1.30
C CYS A 108 -6.17 -15.52 -2.36
N ILE A 109 -5.47 -16.58 -2.77
CA ILE A 109 -5.89 -17.50 -3.82
C ILE A 109 -7.04 -18.39 -3.34
N PHE A 110 -6.85 -19.11 -2.23
CA PHE A 110 -7.78 -20.17 -1.83
C PHE A 110 -8.99 -19.68 -1.01
N ASN A 111 -8.82 -18.64 -0.18
CA ASN A 111 -9.89 -18.17 0.71
C ASN A 111 -10.68 -16.99 0.12
N TYR A 112 -9.97 -15.99 -0.42
CA TYR A 112 -10.61 -14.79 -0.98
C TYR A 112 -11.08 -15.01 -2.42
N LEU A 113 -10.14 -15.29 -3.34
CA LEU A 113 -10.46 -15.46 -4.77
C LEU A 113 -11.17 -16.78 -5.06
N ARG A 114 -10.92 -17.81 -4.23
CA ARG A 114 -11.55 -19.14 -4.31
C ARG A 114 -11.39 -19.76 -5.69
N CYS A 115 -10.21 -19.62 -6.27
CA CYS A 115 -9.85 -20.19 -7.55
C CYS A 115 -8.83 -21.31 -7.39
N ASP A 116 -8.84 -22.24 -8.33
CA ASP A 116 -7.77 -23.22 -8.50
C ASP A 116 -6.63 -22.54 -9.29
N PRO A 117 -5.42 -22.36 -8.71
CA PRO A 117 -4.35 -21.65 -9.39
C PRO A 117 -3.88 -22.33 -10.69
N GLU A 118 -4.03 -23.66 -10.82
CA GLU A 118 -3.66 -24.41 -12.04
C GLU A 118 -4.55 -24.06 -13.25
N ASP A 119 -5.74 -23.51 -12.99
CA ASP A 119 -6.74 -23.18 -13.99
C ASP A 119 -6.65 -21.72 -14.48
N HIS A 120 -5.75 -20.88 -13.94
CA HIS A 120 -5.71 -19.44 -14.19
C HIS A 120 -4.30 -18.90 -14.45
N TYR A 121 -4.14 -18.04 -15.46
CA TYR A 121 -2.95 -17.19 -15.57
C TYR A 121 -2.93 -16.11 -14.48
N PHE A 122 -1.74 -15.71 -14.04
CA PHE A 122 -1.57 -14.67 -13.02
C PHE A 122 -0.84 -13.45 -13.54
N LEU A 123 -1.35 -12.26 -13.21
CA LEU A 123 -0.67 -10.98 -13.31
C LEU A 123 -0.38 -10.47 -11.91
N LEU A 124 0.91 -10.43 -11.55
CA LEU A 124 1.38 -9.82 -10.32
C LEU A 124 2.04 -8.48 -10.61
N THR A 125 2.04 -7.58 -9.63
CA THR A 125 2.71 -6.28 -9.79
C THR A 125 3.94 -6.16 -8.91
N GLU A 126 4.91 -5.37 -9.37
CA GLU A 126 6.13 -5.04 -8.62
C GLU A 126 6.52 -3.56 -8.75
N SER A 127 7.38 -3.12 -7.83
CA SER A 127 8.02 -1.80 -7.89
C SER A 127 9.01 -1.71 -9.07
N PRO A 128 9.19 -0.54 -9.69
CA PRO A 128 10.19 -0.33 -10.75
C PRO A 128 11.65 -0.54 -10.30
N LEU A 129 11.89 -0.58 -8.98
CA LEU A 129 13.22 -0.77 -8.38
C LEU A 129 13.45 -2.22 -7.90
N THR A 130 12.51 -3.14 -8.16
CA THR A 130 12.64 -4.55 -7.79
C THR A 130 13.81 -5.22 -8.52
N ALA A 131 14.67 -5.90 -7.75
CA ALA A 131 15.82 -6.62 -8.28
C ALA A 131 15.37 -7.89 -9.04
N PRO A 132 16.10 -8.33 -10.09
CA PRO A 132 15.76 -9.54 -10.85
C PRO A 132 15.59 -10.79 -9.98
N GLU A 133 16.38 -10.93 -8.93
CA GLU A 133 16.35 -12.07 -7.99
C GLU A 133 14.98 -12.18 -7.29
N ASN A 134 14.35 -11.03 -6.97
CA ASN A 134 13.00 -11.03 -6.38
C ASN A 134 11.93 -11.52 -7.37
N ARG A 135 12.15 -11.34 -8.68
CA ARG A 135 11.26 -11.93 -9.71
C ARG A 135 11.43 -13.43 -9.80
N GLU A 136 12.65 -13.94 -9.60
CA GLU A 136 12.92 -15.38 -9.56
C GLU A 136 12.19 -16.02 -8.37
N TYR A 137 12.30 -15.47 -7.16
CA TYR A 137 11.54 -15.95 -5.99
C TYR A 137 10.03 -15.90 -6.19
N THR A 138 9.52 -14.83 -6.82
CA THR A 138 8.10 -14.74 -7.18
C THR A 138 7.71 -15.86 -8.15
N GLY A 139 8.54 -16.12 -9.16
CA GLY A 139 8.34 -17.20 -10.12
C GLY A 139 8.37 -18.58 -9.47
N GLU A 140 9.36 -18.85 -8.62
CA GLU A 140 9.52 -20.09 -7.86
C GLU A 140 8.24 -20.41 -7.08
N ILE A 141 7.76 -19.49 -6.24
CA ILE A 141 6.53 -19.70 -5.45
C ILE A 141 5.32 -19.94 -6.36
N MET A 142 5.13 -19.11 -7.39
CA MET A 142 3.93 -19.21 -8.24
C MET A 142 3.91 -20.49 -9.08
N PHE A 143 5.06 -20.92 -9.61
CA PHE A 143 5.14 -22.12 -10.45
C PHE A 143 5.34 -23.41 -9.67
N GLU A 144 6.18 -23.42 -8.63
CA GLU A 144 6.53 -24.65 -7.90
C GLU A 144 5.61 -24.92 -6.71
N THR A 145 5.10 -23.88 -6.03
CA THR A 145 4.12 -24.05 -4.94
C THR A 145 2.70 -24.06 -5.48
N PHE A 146 2.32 -23.06 -6.30
CA PHE A 146 0.93 -22.88 -6.75
C PHE A 146 0.63 -23.48 -8.13
N ASN A 147 1.62 -24.03 -8.82
CA ASN A 147 1.45 -24.70 -10.12
C ASN A 147 0.74 -23.84 -11.19
N VAL A 148 0.94 -22.52 -11.19
CA VAL A 148 0.23 -21.67 -12.15
C VAL A 148 0.64 -21.99 -13.60
N PRO A 149 -0.30 -22.02 -14.56
CA PRO A 149 -0.01 -22.31 -15.96
C PRO A 149 0.76 -21.18 -16.66
N GLY A 150 0.78 -19.98 -16.08
CA GLY A 150 1.63 -18.89 -16.53
C GLY A 150 1.52 -17.65 -15.65
N LEU A 151 2.61 -16.89 -15.63
CA LEU A 151 2.81 -15.73 -14.78
C LEU A 151 3.33 -14.56 -15.62
N TYR A 152 2.76 -13.38 -15.39
CA TYR A 152 3.30 -12.11 -15.85
C TYR A 152 3.52 -11.18 -14.66
N ILE A 153 4.74 -10.67 -14.51
CA ILE A 153 5.09 -9.70 -13.47
C ILE A 153 5.19 -8.33 -14.13
N ALA A 154 4.28 -7.44 -13.76
CA ALA A 154 4.12 -6.13 -14.36
C ALA A 154 4.68 -5.02 -13.44
N VAL A 155 5.42 -4.09 -14.03
CA VAL A 155 5.92 -2.92 -13.31
C VAL A 155 4.78 -1.91 -13.10
N GLN A 156 4.49 -1.57 -11.83
CA GLN A 156 3.34 -0.77 -11.42
C GLN A 156 3.14 0.55 -12.21
N PRO A 157 4.17 1.39 -12.41
CA PRO A 157 4.07 2.60 -13.24
C PRO A 157 3.56 2.38 -14.67
N VAL A 158 3.95 1.29 -15.32
CA VAL A 158 3.52 1.01 -16.70
C VAL A 158 2.03 0.70 -16.74
N LEU A 159 1.54 -0.07 -15.75
CA LEU A 159 0.11 -0.34 -15.59
C LEU A 159 -0.68 0.93 -15.23
N ALA A 160 -0.10 1.82 -14.43
CA ALA A 160 -0.71 3.10 -14.12
C ALA A 160 -0.92 3.92 -15.42
N LEU A 161 0.10 4.10 -16.24
CA LEU A 161 -0.08 4.78 -17.54
C LEU A 161 -1.10 4.07 -18.42
N ALA A 162 -1.08 2.74 -18.47
CA ALA A 162 -2.07 1.96 -19.21
C ALA A 162 -3.51 2.20 -18.71
N ALA A 163 -3.73 2.41 -17.41
CA ALA A 163 -5.05 2.78 -16.89
C ALA A 163 -5.51 4.15 -17.42
N GLY A 164 -4.59 5.10 -17.60
CA GLY A 164 -4.86 6.42 -18.21
C GLY A 164 -5.33 6.37 -19.67
N TYR A 165 -5.08 5.28 -20.39
CA TYR A 165 -5.61 5.07 -21.75
C TYR A 165 -7.13 4.94 -21.80
N THR A 166 -7.74 4.50 -20.71
CA THR A 166 -9.20 4.31 -20.66
C THR A 166 -9.95 5.64 -20.70
N THR A 167 -9.30 6.74 -20.29
CA THR A 167 -9.90 8.07 -20.18
C THR A 167 -9.48 9.03 -21.30
N SER A 168 -8.34 8.82 -21.94
CA SER A 168 -7.86 9.65 -23.05
C SER A 168 -6.96 8.84 -23.99
N LYS A 169 -6.78 9.29 -25.25
CA LYS A 169 -5.72 8.77 -26.14
C LYS A 169 -4.36 9.22 -25.59
N CYS A 170 -3.94 8.63 -24.47
CA CYS A 170 -2.62 8.83 -23.91
C CYS A 170 -1.58 8.15 -24.81
N GLU A 171 -0.37 8.68 -24.86
CA GLU A 171 0.79 7.96 -25.39
C GLU A 171 1.38 7.12 -24.24
N MET A 172 2.13 6.04 -24.53
CA MET A 172 2.75 5.18 -23.49
C MET A 172 4.01 5.89 -22.94
N THR A 173 3.95 7.22 -22.90
CA THR A 173 5.03 8.13 -22.58
C THR A 173 4.48 9.18 -21.61
N GLY A 174 5.09 9.26 -20.43
CA GLY A 174 4.64 10.15 -19.36
C GLY A 174 5.43 9.92 -18.08
N VAL A 175 5.16 10.73 -17.07
CA VAL A 175 5.72 10.55 -15.72
C VAL A 175 4.65 10.05 -14.78
N VAL A 176 4.93 8.94 -14.11
CA VAL A 176 4.08 8.40 -13.05
C VAL A 176 4.62 8.85 -11.71
N VAL A 177 3.75 9.42 -10.89
CA VAL A 177 4.02 9.70 -9.48
C VAL A 177 3.28 8.64 -8.67
N ASP A 178 3.97 7.56 -8.34
CA ASP A 178 3.43 6.47 -7.54
C ASP A 178 3.64 6.75 -6.06
N VAL A 179 2.59 7.17 -5.38
CA VAL A 179 2.59 7.43 -3.93
C VAL A 179 1.92 6.25 -3.23
N GLY A 180 2.71 5.32 -2.70
CA GLY A 180 2.24 4.19 -1.93
C GLY A 180 2.17 4.47 -0.42
N ASP A 181 1.95 3.43 0.38
CA ASP A 181 2.01 3.53 1.85
C ASP A 181 3.46 3.65 2.36
N GLY A 182 4.41 2.92 1.76
CA GLY A 182 5.80 2.88 2.22
C GLY A 182 6.81 3.64 1.38
N ALA A 183 6.47 4.06 0.17
CA ALA A 183 7.39 4.76 -0.71
C ALA A 183 6.65 5.64 -1.71
N THR A 184 7.32 6.71 -2.13
CA THR A 184 6.90 7.54 -3.27
C THR A 184 7.97 7.50 -4.36
N HIS A 185 7.56 7.17 -5.58
CA HIS A 185 8.43 7.09 -6.74
C HIS A 185 7.95 8.01 -7.85
N VAL A 186 8.87 8.76 -8.43
CA VAL A 186 8.65 9.50 -9.68
C VAL A 186 9.34 8.73 -10.79
N VAL A 187 8.55 8.18 -11.70
CA VAL A 187 8.99 7.20 -12.69
C VAL A 187 8.67 7.70 -14.10
N PRO A 188 9.70 8.07 -14.88
CA PRO A 188 9.51 8.44 -16.27
C PRO A 188 9.41 7.18 -17.14
N VAL A 189 8.39 7.14 -17.99
CA VAL A 189 8.14 6.08 -18.96
C VAL A 189 8.13 6.69 -20.35
N ALA A 190 8.79 6.04 -21.30
CA ALA A 190 8.76 6.41 -22.71
C ALA A 190 8.49 5.17 -23.56
N ASP A 191 7.49 5.26 -24.42
CA ASP A 191 7.05 4.21 -25.34
C ASP A 191 6.80 2.85 -24.65
N GLY A 192 6.30 2.90 -23.41
CA GLY A 192 5.99 1.74 -22.57
C GLY A 192 7.17 1.24 -21.73
N TYR A 193 8.35 1.83 -21.88
CA TYR A 193 9.56 1.44 -21.16
C TYR A 193 9.91 2.44 -20.06
N VAL A 194 10.23 1.93 -18.87
CA VAL A 194 10.70 2.74 -17.76
C VAL A 194 12.12 3.23 -18.03
N ILE A 195 12.36 4.54 -17.91
CA ILE A 195 13.71 5.12 -17.99
C ILE A 195 14.34 5.02 -16.60
N GLY A 196 14.87 3.84 -16.28
CA GLY A 196 15.36 3.48 -14.94
C GLY A 196 16.39 4.45 -14.36
N SER A 197 17.30 4.98 -15.18
CA SER A 197 18.33 5.93 -14.76
C SER A 197 17.79 7.27 -14.26
N SER A 198 16.54 7.60 -14.59
CA SER A 198 15.91 8.89 -14.27
C SER A 198 14.94 8.79 -13.09
N ILE A 199 14.65 7.60 -12.57
CA ILE A 199 13.77 7.41 -11.41
C ILE A 199 14.27 8.24 -10.22
N LYS A 200 13.31 8.82 -9.48
CA LYS A 200 13.56 9.50 -8.21
C LYS A 200 12.65 8.90 -7.13
N SER A 201 13.22 8.64 -5.96
CA SER A 201 12.47 8.22 -4.78
C SER A 201 12.38 9.39 -3.80
N ILE A 202 11.25 9.48 -3.12
CA ILE A 202 11.00 10.46 -2.06
C ILE A 202 10.79 9.67 -0.76
N PRO A 203 11.49 10.01 0.33
CA PRO A 203 11.38 9.33 1.62
C PRO A 203 10.14 9.81 2.42
N ILE A 204 9.04 10.03 1.71
CA ILE A 204 7.74 10.44 2.25
C ILE A 204 6.68 9.67 1.49
N ALA A 205 5.77 9.03 2.21
CA ALA A 205 4.72 8.18 1.66
C ALA A 205 3.44 8.29 2.51
N GLY A 206 2.44 7.48 2.17
CA GLY A 206 1.15 7.46 2.86
C GLY A 206 1.25 7.17 4.37
N ARG A 207 2.25 6.42 4.81
CA ARG A 207 2.50 6.13 6.23
C ARG A 207 3.02 7.35 6.98
N ASP A 208 3.89 8.16 6.35
CA ASP A 208 4.40 9.39 6.95
C ASP A 208 3.28 10.43 7.12
N VAL A 209 2.35 10.51 6.15
CA VAL A 209 1.12 11.30 6.30
C VAL A 209 0.31 10.84 7.51
N THR A 210 0.13 9.52 7.67
CA THR A 210 -0.60 8.97 8.83
C THR A 210 0.09 9.33 10.15
N HIS A 211 1.41 9.18 10.23
CA HIS A 211 2.18 9.53 11.44
C HIS A 211 2.13 11.03 11.73
N PHE A 212 2.20 11.89 10.72
CA PHE A 212 2.08 13.32 10.90
C PHE A 212 0.70 13.72 11.43
N ILE A 213 -0.37 13.17 10.87
CA ILE A 213 -1.74 13.37 11.40
C ILE A 213 -1.85 12.87 12.85
N GLN A 214 -1.28 11.70 13.14
CA GLN A 214 -1.26 11.14 14.49
C GLN A 214 -0.58 12.09 15.49
N GLN A 215 0.55 12.70 15.09
CA GLN A 215 1.26 13.69 15.89
C GLN A 215 0.41 14.94 16.12
N LEU A 216 -0.22 15.49 15.07
CA LEU A 216 -1.07 16.68 15.18
C LEU A 216 -2.26 16.46 16.13
N LEU A 217 -2.93 15.31 16.05
CA LEU A 217 -4.02 14.93 16.96
C LEU A 217 -3.54 14.86 18.41
N ARG A 218 -2.34 14.30 18.63
CA ARG A 218 -1.75 14.19 19.97
C ARG A 218 -1.35 15.56 20.53
N GLU A 219 -0.76 16.43 19.73
CA GLU A 219 -0.33 17.77 20.14
C GLU A 219 -1.51 18.68 20.51
N ARG A 220 -2.65 18.53 19.83
CA ARG A 220 -3.90 19.21 20.20
C ARG A 220 -4.51 18.70 21.51
N GLY A 221 -4.06 17.53 21.99
CA GLY A 221 -4.56 16.92 23.22
C GLY A 221 -5.81 16.06 23.04
N GLU A 222 -6.07 15.56 21.82
CA GLU A 222 -7.19 14.65 21.57
C GLU A 222 -7.02 13.35 22.37
N HIS A 223 -8.05 12.95 23.11
CA HIS A 223 -8.01 11.79 24.01
C HIS A 223 -8.27 10.46 23.28
N ILE A 224 -7.45 10.17 22.26
CA ILE A 224 -7.53 8.93 21.49
C ILE A 224 -6.78 7.81 22.24
N PRO A 225 -7.37 6.60 22.40
CA PRO A 225 -6.66 5.47 22.99
C PRO A 225 -5.36 5.15 22.23
N PRO A 226 -4.22 4.89 22.90
CA PRO A 226 -2.96 4.59 22.24
C PRO A 226 -3.06 3.43 21.23
N ASP A 227 -3.80 2.37 21.58
CA ASP A 227 -4.03 1.19 20.75
C ASP A 227 -4.78 1.52 19.43
N ASP A 228 -5.58 2.60 19.43
CA ASP A 228 -6.36 3.04 18.26
C ASP A 228 -5.70 4.22 17.52
N SER A 229 -4.68 4.85 18.09
CA SER A 229 -4.17 6.15 17.66
C SER A 229 -3.75 6.18 16.20
N PHE A 230 -3.01 5.17 15.74
CA PHE A 230 -2.58 5.06 14.35
C PHE A 230 -3.74 4.79 13.39
N GLU A 231 -4.67 3.92 13.79
CA GLU A 231 -5.84 3.55 12.99
C GLU A 231 -6.80 4.73 12.81
N VAL A 232 -7.01 5.53 13.86
CA VAL A 232 -7.78 6.76 13.80
C VAL A 232 -7.12 7.77 12.86
N ALA A 233 -5.82 8.00 12.99
CA ALA A 233 -5.08 8.90 12.09
C ALA A 233 -5.16 8.44 10.62
N ARG A 234 -5.07 7.14 10.36
CA ARG A 234 -5.22 6.55 9.01
C ARG A 234 -6.62 6.80 8.46
N LYS A 235 -7.66 6.57 9.25
CA LYS A 235 -9.04 6.87 8.85
C LYS A 235 -9.26 8.37 8.61
N VAL A 236 -8.67 9.22 9.45
CA VAL A 236 -8.72 10.68 9.25
C VAL A 236 -8.08 11.08 7.93
N LYS A 237 -6.92 10.50 7.61
CA LYS A 237 -6.26 10.65 6.31
C LYS A 237 -7.21 10.32 5.16
N GLU A 238 -7.83 9.14 5.22
CA GLU A 238 -8.63 8.61 4.13
C GLU A 238 -10.00 9.29 3.95
N MET A 239 -10.62 9.77 5.02
CA MET A 239 -11.99 10.29 4.95
C MET A 239 -12.07 11.81 4.93
N TYR A 240 -11.10 12.51 5.47
CA TYR A 240 -11.21 13.95 5.72
C TYR A 240 -10.11 14.79 5.12
N CYS A 241 -8.99 14.18 4.70
CA CYS A 241 -7.88 14.94 4.15
C CYS A 241 -8.08 15.31 2.69
N TYR A 242 -7.50 16.44 2.34
CA TYR A 242 -7.52 17.05 1.01
C TYR A 242 -6.29 17.95 0.87
N THR A 243 -5.94 18.32 -0.34
CA THR A 243 -4.81 19.23 -0.55
C THR A 243 -5.30 20.67 -0.69
N SER A 244 -4.46 21.61 -0.27
CA SER A 244 -4.76 23.04 -0.35
C SER A 244 -3.84 23.71 -1.36
N SER A 245 -4.34 24.74 -2.06
CA SER A 245 -3.50 25.55 -2.95
C SER A 245 -2.74 26.66 -2.21
N ASP A 246 -3.14 26.97 -0.98
CA ASP A 246 -2.58 28.03 -0.14
C ASP A 246 -2.91 27.73 1.33
N ILE A 247 -1.91 27.25 2.08
CA ILE A 247 -2.07 26.84 3.47
C ILE A 247 -2.54 28.00 4.36
N VAL A 248 -2.07 29.23 4.12
CA VAL A 248 -2.39 30.39 4.95
C VAL A 248 -3.85 30.78 4.77
N LYS A 249 -4.34 30.75 3.53
CA LYS A 249 -5.77 30.96 3.27
C LYS A 249 -6.62 29.85 3.90
N GLU A 250 -6.13 28.62 3.89
CA GLU A 250 -6.87 27.49 4.44
C GLU A 250 -7.01 27.58 5.97
N PHE A 251 -5.93 27.92 6.69
CA PHE A 251 -6.00 28.26 8.13
C PHE A 251 -7.05 29.34 8.40
N ASN A 252 -6.99 30.46 7.67
CA ASN A 252 -7.93 31.56 7.84
C ASN A 252 -9.41 31.16 7.62
N LYS A 253 -9.69 30.19 6.75
CA LYS A 253 -11.06 29.68 6.55
C LYS A 253 -11.53 28.86 7.74
N HIS A 254 -10.68 27.97 8.24
CA HIS A 254 -10.99 27.13 9.40
C HIS A 254 -11.22 27.97 10.66
N ASP A 255 -10.44 29.03 10.86
CA ASP A 255 -10.57 29.94 12.00
C ASP A 255 -11.83 30.80 11.95
N LYS A 256 -12.21 31.25 10.73
CA LYS A 256 -13.39 32.09 10.52
C LYS A 256 -14.70 31.30 10.59
N GLU A 257 -14.72 30.06 10.14
CA GLU A 257 -15.92 29.21 10.11
C GLU A 257 -15.69 27.82 10.77
N PRO A 258 -15.33 27.72 12.07
CA PRO A 258 -14.96 26.44 12.67
C PRO A 258 -16.07 25.38 12.57
N ALA A 259 -17.33 25.77 12.77
CA ALA A 259 -18.48 24.87 12.70
C ALA A 259 -18.67 24.19 11.33
N LYS A 260 -18.09 24.73 10.26
CA LYS A 260 -18.17 24.18 8.91
C LYS A 260 -17.03 23.19 8.64
N TYR A 261 -15.83 23.52 9.12
CA TYR A 261 -14.59 22.82 8.76
C TYR A 261 -14.14 21.79 9.79
N ILE A 262 -14.42 21.99 11.09
CA ILE A 262 -14.16 20.97 12.09
C ILE A 262 -15.11 19.78 11.85
N LYS A 263 -14.56 18.58 11.82
CA LYS A 263 -15.31 17.32 11.79
C LYS A 263 -15.17 16.62 13.14
N HIS A 264 -16.10 15.71 13.43
CA HIS A 264 -16.07 14.95 14.68
C HIS A 264 -15.91 13.48 14.37
N TRP A 265 -14.95 12.85 15.04
CA TRP A 265 -14.75 11.42 15.05
C TRP A 265 -15.32 10.83 16.34
N THR A 266 -15.95 9.67 16.22
CA THR A 266 -16.39 8.89 17.37
C THR A 266 -15.89 7.46 17.25
N GLY A 267 -15.47 6.90 18.38
CA GLY A 267 -14.98 5.54 18.47
C GLY A 267 -15.39 4.89 19.78
N VAL A 268 -15.15 3.58 19.89
CA VAL A 268 -15.42 2.79 21.08
C VAL A 268 -14.14 2.12 21.50
N LYS A 269 -13.75 2.27 22.77
CA LYS A 269 -12.55 1.66 23.32
C LYS A 269 -12.68 0.13 23.25
N PRO A 270 -11.78 -0.60 22.56
CA PRO A 270 -11.93 -2.04 22.35
C PRO A 270 -12.05 -2.85 23.66
N LYS A 271 -11.33 -2.43 24.72
CA LYS A 271 -11.26 -3.15 25.99
C LYS A 271 -12.40 -2.83 26.96
N THR A 272 -12.89 -1.59 26.98
CA THR A 272 -13.88 -1.14 27.98
C THR A 272 -15.27 -0.91 27.41
N GLY A 273 -15.42 -0.89 26.07
CA GLY A 273 -16.67 -0.52 25.41
C GLY A 273 -17.07 0.95 25.61
N ALA A 274 -16.22 1.78 26.22
CA ALA A 274 -16.53 3.17 26.50
C ALA A 274 -16.38 4.01 25.23
N PRO A 275 -17.31 4.93 24.93
CA PRO A 275 -17.17 5.82 23.80
C PRO A 275 -16.02 6.82 24.01
N TYR A 276 -15.37 7.21 22.93
CA TYR A 276 -14.48 8.36 22.86
C TYR A 276 -14.81 9.18 21.62
N SER A 277 -14.43 10.45 21.64
CA SER A 277 -14.55 11.34 20.49
C SER A 277 -13.31 12.21 20.37
N CYS A 278 -12.98 12.61 19.15
CA CYS A 278 -12.00 13.64 18.88
C CYS A 278 -12.48 14.58 17.79
N ASP A 279 -12.04 15.82 17.85
CA ASP A 279 -12.25 16.78 16.78
C ASP A 279 -11.22 16.54 15.69
N ILE A 280 -11.55 16.92 14.45
CA ILE A 280 -10.69 16.83 13.28
C ILE A 280 -10.64 18.18 12.59
N GLY A 281 -9.46 18.80 12.54
CA GLY A 281 -9.27 20.19 12.13
C GLY A 281 -8.22 20.36 11.02
N TYR A 282 -7.12 21.04 11.33
CA TYR A 282 -6.09 21.45 10.36
C TYR A 282 -5.33 20.28 9.71
N GLU A 283 -5.22 19.15 10.40
CA GLU A 283 -4.61 17.91 9.89
C GLU A 283 -5.21 17.46 8.57
N ARG A 284 -6.44 17.89 8.26
CA ARG A 284 -7.12 17.63 6.99
C ARG A 284 -6.36 18.17 5.79
N PHE A 285 -5.79 19.36 5.88
CA PHE A 285 -4.98 19.93 4.79
C PHE A 285 -3.48 19.84 5.07
N LEU A 286 -3.07 19.85 6.35
CA LEU A 286 -1.66 19.70 6.71
C LEU A 286 -1.11 18.30 6.44
N GLY A 287 -1.92 17.25 6.60
CA GLY A 287 -1.48 15.87 6.37
C GLY A 287 -0.85 15.68 4.98
N PRO A 288 -1.58 15.95 3.89
CA PRO A 288 -1.05 15.87 2.52
C PRO A 288 -0.01 16.95 2.18
N GLU A 289 0.06 18.04 2.93
CA GLU A 289 0.98 19.16 2.66
C GLU A 289 2.46 18.75 2.74
N ILE A 290 2.79 17.66 3.46
CA ILE A 290 4.16 17.15 3.58
C ILE A 290 4.81 16.79 2.23
N PHE A 291 4.03 16.58 1.17
CA PHE A 291 4.58 16.37 -0.18
C PHE A 291 5.05 17.67 -0.84
N PHE A 292 4.48 18.81 -0.45
CA PHE A 292 4.73 20.14 -1.02
C PHE A 292 5.63 20.99 -0.12
N HIS A 293 5.62 20.75 1.18
CA HIS A 293 6.51 21.32 2.17
C HIS A 293 7.04 20.22 3.11
N PRO A 294 7.94 19.35 2.63
CA PRO A 294 8.50 18.24 3.42
C PRO A 294 9.10 18.63 4.77
N GLU A 295 9.64 19.85 4.86
CA GLU A 295 10.27 20.42 6.04
C GLU A 295 9.34 20.51 7.26
N ILE A 296 8.01 20.43 7.07
CA ILE A 296 7.05 20.43 8.19
C ILE A 296 7.07 19.11 8.98
N CYS A 297 7.53 18.02 8.38
CA CYS A 297 7.52 16.69 8.99
C CYS A 297 8.93 16.04 9.05
N SER A 298 9.84 16.41 8.15
CA SER A 298 11.19 15.85 8.08
C SER A 298 12.25 16.94 8.01
N SER A 299 13.27 16.85 8.87
CA SER A 299 14.46 17.70 8.79
C SER A 299 15.41 17.29 7.68
N ASP A 300 15.36 16.03 7.26
CA ASP A 300 16.39 15.40 6.43
C ASP A 300 16.05 15.52 4.94
N PHE A 301 14.77 15.69 4.62
CA PHE A 301 14.29 15.85 3.26
C PHE A 301 13.41 17.09 3.15
N THR A 302 13.84 18.05 2.33
CA THR A 302 13.20 19.36 2.16
C THR A 302 12.83 19.69 0.70
N THR A 303 13.02 18.73 -0.22
CA THR A 303 12.78 18.98 -1.65
C THR A 303 11.32 18.69 -1.98
N PRO A 304 10.52 19.68 -2.41
CA PRO A 304 9.10 19.48 -2.65
C PRO A 304 8.88 18.59 -3.88
N LEU A 305 7.80 17.82 -3.87
CA LEU A 305 7.46 16.85 -4.92
C LEU A 305 7.47 17.45 -6.34
N PRO A 306 6.93 18.65 -6.62
CA PRO A 306 7.05 19.28 -7.94
C PRO A 306 8.50 19.44 -8.42
N ALA A 307 9.43 19.78 -7.52
CA ALA A 307 10.85 19.90 -7.86
C ALA A 307 11.50 18.53 -8.12
N VAL A 308 11.05 17.48 -7.42
CA VAL A 308 11.51 16.11 -7.70
C VAL A 308 11.00 15.63 -9.07
N ILE A 309 9.77 15.96 -9.44
CA ILE A 309 9.20 15.68 -10.76
C ILE A 309 10.02 16.36 -11.85
N ASP A 310 10.29 17.66 -11.70
CA ASP A 310 11.12 18.40 -12.65
C ASP A 310 12.52 17.78 -12.78
N LYS A 311 13.17 17.46 -11.66
CA LYS A 311 14.49 16.81 -11.64
C LYS A 311 14.47 15.43 -12.32
N CYS A 312 13.39 14.66 -12.14
CA CYS A 312 13.19 13.39 -12.81
C CYS A 312 13.20 13.58 -14.33
N ILE A 313 12.35 14.47 -14.84
CA ILE A 313 12.22 14.76 -16.28
C ILE A 313 13.52 15.34 -16.85
N GLN A 314 14.15 16.28 -16.16
CA GLN A 314 15.41 16.88 -16.59
C GLN A 314 16.57 15.88 -16.62
N SER A 315 16.49 14.80 -15.85
CA SER A 315 17.47 13.70 -15.89
C SER A 315 17.20 12.68 -16.99
N SER A 316 16.08 12.77 -17.71
CA SER A 316 15.75 11.91 -18.85
C SER A 316 16.41 12.40 -20.17
N PRO A 317 16.53 11.53 -21.19
CA PRO A 317 16.98 11.90 -22.53
C PRO A 317 16.22 13.12 -23.08
N ILE A 318 16.92 14.03 -23.76
CA ILE A 318 16.39 15.35 -24.16
C ILE A 318 15.18 15.27 -25.09
N ASP A 319 15.14 14.25 -25.93
CA ASP A 319 14.09 13.93 -26.89
C ASP A 319 12.78 13.48 -26.23
N THR A 320 12.85 12.85 -25.05
CA THR A 320 11.64 12.40 -24.33
C THR A 320 11.04 13.48 -23.43
N ARG A 321 11.84 14.45 -22.95
CA ARG A 321 11.41 15.44 -21.92
C ARG A 321 10.13 16.18 -22.26
N ARG A 322 9.99 16.62 -23.50
CA ARG A 322 8.78 17.38 -23.92
C ARG A 322 7.52 16.54 -23.78
N ALA A 323 7.59 15.25 -24.10
CA ALA A 323 6.47 14.34 -23.92
C ALA A 323 6.25 14.04 -22.43
N LEU A 324 7.31 13.86 -21.65
CA LEU A 324 7.23 13.65 -20.20
C LEU A 324 6.60 14.84 -19.45
N TYR A 325 6.80 16.08 -19.91
CA TYR A 325 6.13 17.27 -19.36
C TYR A 325 4.67 17.42 -19.80
N LYS A 326 4.26 16.77 -20.89
CA LYS A 326 2.85 16.74 -21.28
C LYS A 326 2.15 15.76 -20.36
N VAL A 327 1.77 16.26 -19.20
CA VAL A 327 0.88 15.57 -18.25
C VAL A 327 -0.52 15.64 -18.87
N PRO A 328 -1.09 14.56 -19.45
CA PRO A 328 -2.56 14.50 -19.52
C PRO A 328 -3.06 14.63 -18.08
N GLU A 329 -4.14 15.39 -17.86
CA GLU A 329 -4.73 15.82 -16.58
C GLU A 329 -4.93 14.70 -15.51
N TYR A 330 -4.62 13.44 -15.83
CA TYR A 330 -4.77 12.24 -15.02
C TYR A 330 -3.53 11.35 -14.91
N SER A 331 -2.36 11.74 -15.45
CA SER A 331 -1.14 10.89 -15.44
C SER A 331 -0.39 10.90 -14.10
N ALA A 332 -0.73 11.81 -13.19
CA ALA A 332 -0.49 11.59 -11.79
C ALA A 332 -1.62 10.70 -11.24
N ILE A 333 -1.49 9.39 -11.43
CA ILE A 333 -2.31 8.42 -10.70
C ILE A 333 -1.78 8.43 -9.26
N TRP A 334 -2.31 9.37 -8.50
CA TRP A 334 -2.08 9.46 -7.07
C TRP A 334 -2.73 8.26 -6.42
N ARG A 335 -1.94 7.19 -6.19
CA ARG A 335 -2.32 6.08 -5.31
C ARG A 335 -2.27 6.46 -3.84
N ILE A 336 -2.52 7.73 -3.49
CA ILE A 336 -2.90 8.05 -2.11
C ILE A 336 -4.31 7.48 -1.96
N ASN A 337 -4.42 6.26 -1.45
CA ASN A 337 -5.70 5.64 -1.16
C ASN A 337 -6.55 6.69 -0.40
N HIS A 338 -7.55 7.23 -1.10
CA HIS A 338 -8.63 8.08 -0.60
C HIS A 338 -8.40 9.59 -0.38
N VAL A 339 -7.29 10.22 -0.78
CA VAL A 339 -7.20 11.70 -0.75
C VAL A 339 -7.73 12.29 -2.07
N GLN A 340 -8.90 12.95 -2.01
CA GLN A 340 -9.51 13.62 -3.16
C GLN A 340 -8.78 14.92 -3.51
N GLY A 341 -8.42 15.04 -4.78
CA GLY A 341 -8.06 16.30 -5.43
C GLY A 341 -6.66 16.81 -5.08
N LEU A 342 -5.83 16.97 -6.11
CA LEU A 342 -4.73 17.92 -6.12
C LEU A 342 -5.08 19.04 -7.12
N PRO A 343 -4.79 20.32 -6.82
CA PRO A 343 -5.08 21.44 -7.70
C PRO A 343 -4.25 21.45 -8.98
#